data_AF-A0A354BG06-F1
#
_entry.id   AF-A0A354BG06-F1
#
_cell.length_a   1.000
_cell.length_b   1.000
_cell.length_c   1.000
_cell.angle_alpha   90.00
_cell.angle_beta   90.00
_cell.angle_gamma   90.00
#
_symmetry.space_group_name_H-M   'P 1'
#
loop_
_entity.id
_entity.type
_entity.pdbx_description
1 polymer ?
#
loop_
_entity_poly.entity_id
_entity_poly.type
_entity_poly.pdbx_seq_one_letter_code
_entity_poly.pdbx_strand_id
1 'polypeptide(L)'
;MPVHERCVVLLDQYPWSIGTRIGLGFITAYVLRQLCDNGQQVWYVIGSFLAILFLLRLGPAMVRRLVPFSKEAHLTWWERRQLAKRFDSYQWQKLFWMGIGMAGYAMLGRNVGNAIGVLVALCLLGGGLGALLWVRRNERTRA
;
A
#
# COMPACT_ATOMS: atom_id res chain seq x y z
N MET A 1 11.24 18.44 16.87
CA MET A 1 10.93 16.99 16.82
C MET A 1 11.84 16.09 17.66
N PRO A 2 11.30 15.28 18.58
CA PRO A 2 11.95 14.14 19.24
C PRO A 2 12.43 13.04 18.25
N VAL A 3 13.41 12.22 18.65
CA VAL A 3 14.06 11.21 17.78
C VAL A 3 13.06 10.15 17.25
N HIS A 4 12.11 9.71 18.09
CA HIS A 4 11.10 8.72 17.69
C HIS A 4 10.14 9.26 16.62
N GLU A 5 9.79 10.54 16.67
CA GLU A 5 8.96 11.18 15.63
C GLU A 5 9.72 11.32 14.32
N ARG A 6 11.01 11.67 14.40
CA ARG A 6 11.90 11.73 13.22
C ARG A 6 12.00 10.37 12.52
N CYS A 7 12.14 9.27 13.28
CA CYS A 7 12.15 7.93 12.70
C CYS A 7 10.83 7.59 12.00
N VAL A 8 9.67 7.91 12.59
CA VAL A 8 8.36 7.66 11.96
C VAL A 8 8.18 8.50 10.70
N VAL A 9 8.63 9.77 10.72
CA VAL A 9 8.55 10.67 9.56
C VAL A 9 9.49 10.24 8.43
N LEU A 10 10.69 9.73 8.77
CA LEU A 10 11.66 9.15 7.83
C LEU A 10 11.19 7.83 7.25
N LEU A 11 10.50 6.98 8.03
CA LEU A 11 9.89 5.73 7.55
C LEU A 11 8.86 5.99 6.45
N ASP A 12 8.17 7.13 6.55
CA ASP A 12 7.16 7.59 5.60
C ASP A 12 7.76 8.41 4.43
N GLN A 13 9.10 8.56 4.38
CA GLN A 13 9.81 9.17 3.26
C GLN A 13 10.30 8.13 2.24
N TYR A 14 10.54 8.59 1.02
CA TYR A 14 11.27 7.82 0.01
C TYR A 14 12.74 7.67 0.45
N PRO A 15 13.40 6.50 0.31
CA PRO A 15 12.95 5.25 -0.31
C PRO A 15 12.29 4.26 0.65
N TRP A 16 12.33 4.51 1.97
CA TRP A 16 11.85 3.58 2.99
C TRP A 16 10.35 3.27 2.89
N SER A 17 9.58 4.22 2.38
CA SER A 17 8.16 4.06 2.04
C SER A 17 7.90 3.02 0.94
N ILE A 18 8.86 2.72 0.05
CA ILE A 18 8.73 1.63 -0.93
C ILE A 18 8.93 0.29 -0.25
N GLY A 19 10.03 0.13 0.49
CA GLY A 19 10.36 -1.13 1.16
C GLY A 19 9.26 -1.58 2.13
N THR A 20 8.70 -0.63 2.89
CA THR A 20 7.56 -0.91 3.78
C THR A 20 6.30 -1.34 3.01
N ARG A 21 6.01 -0.76 1.84
CA ARG A 21 4.86 -1.15 1.00
C ARG A 21 5.04 -2.52 0.35
N ILE A 22 6.25 -2.82 -0.12
CA ILE A 22 6.59 -4.15 -0.64
C ILE A 22 6.48 -5.19 0.48
N GLY A 23 7.07 -4.92 1.64
CA GLY A 23 6.96 -5.80 2.81
C GLY A 23 5.50 -6.01 3.24
N LEU A 24 4.69 -4.96 3.26
CA LEU A 24 3.25 -5.05 3.53
C LEU A 24 2.51 -5.88 2.49
N GLY A 25 2.83 -5.72 1.20
CA GLY A 25 2.31 -6.57 0.13
C GLY A 25 2.64 -8.04 0.37
N PHE A 26 3.89 -8.34 0.70
CA PHE A 26 4.35 -9.69 1.01
C PHE A 26 3.60 -10.30 2.21
N ILE A 27 3.50 -9.56 3.32
CA ILE A 27 2.75 -9.98 4.51
C ILE A 27 1.28 -10.19 4.16
N THR A 28 0.69 -9.32 3.36
CA THR A 28 -0.70 -9.44 2.90
C THR A 28 -0.92 -10.73 2.12
N ALA A 29 -0.03 -11.07 1.17
CA ALA A 29 -0.10 -12.33 0.44
C ALA A 29 0.06 -13.56 1.35
N TYR A 30 0.97 -13.48 2.33
CA TYR A 30 1.14 -14.54 3.33
C TYR A 30 -0.14 -14.75 4.17
N VAL A 31 -0.70 -13.68 4.73
CA VAL A 31 -1.92 -13.73 5.55
C VAL A 31 -3.11 -14.21 4.71
N LEU A 32 -3.28 -13.68 3.50
CA LEU A 32 -4.36 -14.12 2.61
C LEU A 32 -4.26 -15.61 2.29
N ARG A 33 -3.05 -16.13 2.06
CA ARG A 33 -2.87 -17.57 1.86
C ARG A 33 -3.30 -18.36 3.09
N GLN A 34 -2.83 -17.97 4.28
CA GLN A 34 -3.19 -18.67 5.52
C GLN A 34 -4.71 -18.66 5.78
N LEU A 35 -5.39 -17.58 5.40
CA LEU A 35 -6.85 -17.46 5.58
C LEU A 35 -7.66 -18.15 4.46
N CYS A 36 -7.11 -18.28 3.25
CA CYS A 36 -7.85 -18.72 2.06
C CYS A 36 -7.41 -20.08 1.48
N ASP A 37 -6.54 -20.85 2.15
CA ASP A 37 -5.93 -22.10 1.64
C ASP A 37 -6.93 -23.26 1.36
N ASN A 38 -8.24 -23.07 1.53
CA ASN A 38 -9.28 -24.11 1.44
C ASN A 38 -10.30 -23.93 0.30
N GLY A 39 -9.82 -23.73 -0.94
CA GLY A 39 -10.69 -23.73 -2.13
C GLY A 39 -11.83 -22.70 -2.09
N GLN A 40 -11.67 -21.64 -1.28
CA GLN A 40 -12.73 -20.69 -1.01
C GLN A 40 -13.03 -19.80 -2.22
N GLN A 41 -14.30 -19.42 -2.35
CA GLN A 41 -14.81 -18.54 -3.39
C GLN A 41 -14.00 -17.23 -3.46
N VAL A 42 -13.77 -16.75 -4.68
CA VAL A 42 -13.04 -15.49 -4.99
C VAL A 42 -13.49 -14.30 -4.12
N TRP A 43 -14.76 -14.26 -3.73
CA TRP A 43 -15.32 -13.25 -2.84
C TRP A 43 -14.65 -13.17 -1.47
N TYR A 44 -14.26 -14.30 -0.87
CA TYR A 44 -13.56 -14.31 0.42
C TYR A 44 -12.15 -13.71 0.31
N VAL A 45 -11.47 -13.96 -0.81
CA VAL A 45 -10.15 -13.37 -1.08
C VAL A 45 -10.27 -11.86 -1.25
N ILE A 46 -11.26 -11.39 -2.01
CA ILE A 46 -11.53 -9.95 -2.19
C ILE A 46 -11.91 -9.30 -0.86
N GLY A 47 -12.84 -9.89 -0.10
CA GLY A 47 -13.28 -9.39 1.20
C GLY A 47 -12.13 -9.31 2.21
N SER A 48 -11.31 -10.35 2.29
CA SER A 48 -10.13 -10.39 3.16
C SER A 48 -9.09 -9.36 2.74
N PHE A 49 -8.88 -9.17 1.43
CA PHE A 49 -7.97 -8.15 0.92
C PHE A 49 -8.46 -6.74 1.27
N LEU A 50 -9.74 -6.45 1.08
CA LEU A 50 -10.35 -5.18 1.48
C LEU A 50 -10.27 -4.96 3.00
N ALA A 51 -10.50 -6.00 3.81
CA ALA A 51 -10.35 -5.94 5.25
C ALA A 51 -8.91 -5.64 5.66
N ILE A 52 -7.91 -6.25 5.03
CA ILE A 52 -6.49 -5.95 5.25
C ILE A 52 -6.16 -4.50 4.85
N LEU A 53 -6.64 -4.04 3.69
CA LEU A 53 -6.49 -2.64 3.28
C LEU A 53 -7.14 -1.66 4.26
N PHE A 54 -8.29 -2.04 4.84
CA PHE A 54 -8.97 -1.26 5.85
C PHE A 54 -8.17 -1.21 7.16
N LEU A 55 -7.69 -2.36 7.65
CA LEU A 55 -6.83 -2.45 8.83
C LEU A 55 -5.53 -1.65 8.65
N LEU A 56 -4.95 -1.68 7.45
CA LEU A 56 -3.80 -0.85 7.07
C LEU A 56 -4.07 0.65 7.16
N ARG A 57 -5.32 1.10 6.98
CA ARG A 57 -5.72 2.49 7.22
C ARG A 57 -6.03 2.74 8.69
N LEU A 58 -6.56 1.75 9.39
CA LEU A 58 -6.95 1.85 10.79
C LEU A 58 -5.72 1.96 11.70
N GLY A 59 -4.66 1.19 11.43
CA GLY A 59 -3.42 1.21 12.22
C GLY A 59 -2.82 2.61 12.39
N PRO A 60 -2.49 3.33 11.30
CA PRO A 60 -2.00 4.71 11.39
C PRO A 60 -3.00 5.67 12.05
N ALA A 61 -4.30 5.46 11.87
CA ALA A 61 -5.32 6.29 12.51
C ALA A 61 -5.36 6.07 14.04
N MET A 62 -5.23 4.82 14.49
CA MET A 62 -5.16 4.47 15.91
C MET A 62 -3.85 4.94 16.54
N VAL A 63 -2.71 4.74 15.89
CA VAL A 63 -1.40 5.23 16.36
C VAL A 63 -1.45 6.73 16.58
N ARG A 64 -2.04 7.50 15.66
CA ARG A 64 -2.24 8.95 15.81
C ARG A 64 -3.18 9.35 16.93
N ARG A 65 -4.11 8.47 17.32
CA ARG A 65 -5.05 8.73 18.40
C ARG A 65 -4.48 8.36 19.77
N LEU A 66 -3.64 7.33 19.82
CA LEU A 66 -3.07 6.80 21.06
C LEU A 66 -1.74 7.45 21.44
N VAL A 67 -0.96 7.92 20.46
CA VAL A 67 0.33 8.56 20.70
C VAL A 67 0.17 10.09 20.59
N PRO A 68 0.54 10.86 21.64
CA PRO A 68 0.49 12.31 21.60
C PRO A 68 1.67 12.86 20.78
N PHE A 69 1.51 12.89 19.46
CA PHE A 69 2.52 13.44 18.55
C PHE A 69 2.58 14.97 18.62
N SER A 70 3.76 15.53 18.39
CA SER A 70 3.98 16.96 18.35
C SER A 70 3.18 17.66 17.24
N LYS A 71 2.93 18.97 17.41
CA LYS A 71 2.25 19.80 16.39
C LYS A 71 3.00 19.80 15.05
N GLU A 72 4.34 19.69 15.08
CA GLU A 72 5.18 19.61 13.87
C GLU A 72 4.93 18.31 13.08
N ALA A 73 4.78 17.17 13.77
CA ALA A 73 4.48 15.89 13.14
C ALA A 73 3.08 15.88 12.50
N HIS A 74 2.10 16.47 13.20
CA HIS A 74 0.74 16.64 12.68
C HIS A 74 0.69 17.52 11.42
N LEU A 75 1.42 18.65 11.40
CA LEU A 75 1.54 19.52 10.22
C LEU A 75 2.14 18.76 9.04
N THR A 76 3.26 18.06 9.25
CA THR A 76 3.92 17.27 8.19
C THR A 76 2.98 16.21 7.61
N TRP A 77 2.22 15.50 8.44
CA TRP A 77 1.24 14.52 7.97
C TRP A 77 0.04 15.14 7.28
N TRP A 78 -0.41 16.31 7.74
CA TRP A 78 -1.49 17.05 7.09
C TRP A 78 -1.10 17.48 5.68
N GLU A 79 0.05 18.12 5.53
CA GLU A 79 0.60 18.53 4.24
C GLU A 79 0.76 17.33 3.29
N ARG A 80 1.37 16.24 3.77
CA ARG A 80 1.52 15.01 2.97
C ARG A 80 0.19 14.40 2.57
N ARG A 81 -0.84 14.48 3.41
CA ARG A 81 -2.18 13.98 3.08
C ARG A 81 -2.89 14.88 2.06
N GLN A 82 -2.65 16.18 2.10
CA GLN A 82 -3.14 17.12 1.08
C GLN A 82 -2.44 16.90 -0.26
N LEU A 83 -1.11 16.72 -0.26
CA LEU A 83 -0.35 16.28 -1.42
C LEU A 83 -0.90 14.96 -1.98
N ALA A 84 -1.09 13.94 -1.15
CA ALA A 84 -1.63 12.65 -1.59
C ALA A 84 -3.10 12.70 -2.08
N LYS A 85 -3.90 13.67 -1.63
CA LYS A 85 -5.26 13.91 -2.13
C LYS A 85 -5.25 14.64 -3.47
N ARG A 86 -4.32 15.58 -3.66
CA ARG A 86 -4.17 16.34 -4.91
C ARG A 86 -3.47 15.54 -6.00
N PHE A 87 -2.58 14.62 -5.64
CA PHE A 87 -1.83 13.78 -6.56
C PHE A 87 -2.28 12.33 -6.45
N ASP A 88 -3.23 11.95 -7.31
CA ASP A 88 -3.81 10.61 -7.38
C ASP A 88 -2.77 9.53 -7.71
N SER A 89 -1.64 9.90 -8.34
CA SER A 89 -0.47 9.02 -8.56
C SER A 89 0.03 8.33 -7.30
N TYR A 90 -0.14 8.96 -6.14
CA TYR A 90 0.34 8.41 -4.88
C TYR A 90 -0.47 7.17 -4.44
N GLN A 91 -1.71 7.02 -4.89
CA GLN A 91 -2.51 5.82 -4.64
C GLN A 91 -2.14 4.70 -5.61
N TRP A 92 -2.00 5.01 -6.90
CA TRP A 92 -1.60 4.06 -7.94
C TRP A 92 -0.22 3.46 -7.67
N GLN A 93 0.75 4.28 -7.24
CA GLN A 93 2.06 3.79 -6.82
C GLN A 93 2.00 2.87 -5.60
N LYS A 94 1.14 3.15 -4.61
CA LYS A 94 0.99 2.27 -3.43
C LYS A 94 0.50 0.89 -3.84
N LEU A 95 -0.52 0.85 -4.71
CA LEU A 95 -1.07 -0.39 -5.21
C LEU A 95 -0.04 -1.20 -6.01
N PHE A 96 0.73 -0.51 -6.85
CA PHE A 96 1.82 -1.12 -7.62
C PHE A 96 2.90 -1.74 -6.73
N TRP A 97 3.42 -0.99 -5.74
CA TRP A 97 4.45 -1.49 -4.84
C TRP A 97 3.97 -2.63 -3.94
N MET A 98 2.70 -2.60 -3.50
CA MET A 98 2.08 -3.75 -2.82
C MET A 98 1.95 -4.95 -3.75
N GLY A 99 1.57 -4.73 -5.02
CA GLY A 99 1.57 -5.73 -6.09
C GLY A 99 2.92 -6.43 -6.25
N ILE A 100 4.02 -5.66 -6.26
CA ILE A 100 5.39 -6.20 -6.32
C ILE A 100 5.69 -7.08 -5.10
N GLY A 101 5.33 -6.64 -3.90
CA GLY A 101 5.49 -7.45 -2.68
C GLY A 101 4.75 -8.78 -2.73
N MET A 102 3.49 -8.76 -3.19
CA MET A 102 2.69 -9.98 -3.36
C MET A 102 3.26 -10.89 -4.46
N ALA A 103 3.73 -10.33 -5.57
CA ALA A 103 4.40 -11.08 -6.63
C ALA A 103 5.69 -11.75 -6.13
N GLY A 104 6.49 -11.04 -5.32
CA GLY A 104 7.68 -11.60 -4.67
C GLY A 104 7.35 -12.81 -3.80
N TYR A 105 6.23 -12.77 -3.06
CA TYR A 105 5.75 -13.93 -2.31
C TYR A 105 5.38 -15.12 -3.20
N ALA A 106 4.68 -14.86 -4.32
CA ALA A 106 4.30 -15.89 -5.29
C ALA A 106 5.52 -16.56 -5.95
N MET A 107 6.60 -15.80 -6.21
CA MET A 107 7.82 -16.32 -6.83
C MET A 107 8.64 -17.26 -5.93
N LEU A 108 8.44 -17.26 -4.60
CA LEU A 108 9.17 -18.12 -3.67
C LEU A 108 8.73 -19.61 -3.71
N GLY A 109 8.28 -20.10 -4.87
CA GLY A 109 7.87 -21.50 -5.07
C GLY A 109 6.59 -21.89 -4.32
N ARG A 110 5.87 -20.90 -3.79
CA ARG A 110 4.65 -21.10 -3.01
C ARG A 110 3.48 -21.15 -3.99
N ASN A 111 2.92 -22.35 -4.18
CA ASN A 111 1.72 -22.56 -5.00
C ASN A 111 0.61 -21.60 -4.53
N VAL A 112 0.44 -20.50 -5.26
CA VAL A 112 -0.51 -19.44 -4.96
C VAL A 112 -1.74 -19.72 -5.80
N GLY A 113 -2.88 -19.92 -5.15
CA GLY A 113 -4.13 -20.20 -5.85
C GLY A 113 -4.46 -19.11 -6.88
N ASN A 114 -5.18 -19.48 -7.95
CA ASN A 114 -5.52 -18.60 -9.07
C ASN A 114 -6.08 -17.23 -8.64
N ALA A 115 -6.86 -17.18 -7.56
CA ALA A 115 -7.43 -15.94 -7.03
C ALA A 115 -6.35 -14.94 -6.55
N ILE A 116 -5.28 -15.42 -5.90
CA ILE A 116 -4.16 -14.57 -5.48
C ILE A 116 -3.38 -14.09 -6.70
N GLY A 117 -3.20 -14.96 -7.70
CA GLY A 117 -2.56 -14.58 -8.98
C GLY A 117 -3.32 -13.47 -9.71
N VAL A 118 -4.65 -13.56 -9.81
CA VAL A 118 -5.50 -12.50 -10.39
C VAL A 118 -5.39 -11.21 -9.59
N LEU A 119 -5.38 -11.28 -8.25
CA LEU A 119 -5.24 -10.10 -7.39
C LEU A 119 -3.88 -9.40 -7.58
N VAL A 120 -2.80 -10.17 -7.67
CA VAL A 120 -1.45 -9.67 -7.98
C VAL A 120 -1.44 -8.95 -9.33
N ALA A 121 -2.02 -9.57 -10.35
CA ALA A 121 -2.12 -8.99 -11.68
C ALA A 121 -2.93 -7.69 -11.67
N LEU A 122 -4.08 -7.65 -10.99
CA LEU A 122 -4.88 -6.43 -10.85
C LEU A 122 -4.13 -5.31 -10.12
N CYS A 123 -3.38 -5.63 -9.06
CA CYS A 123 -2.62 -4.63 -8.32
C CYS A 123 -1.45 -4.06 -9.15
N LEU A 124 -0.75 -4.92 -9.90
CA LEU A 124 0.35 -4.51 -10.77
C LEU A 124 -0.13 -3.74 -12.00
N LEU A 125 -1.12 -4.28 -12.73
CA LEU A 125 -1.65 -3.67 -13.94
C LEU A 125 -2.43 -2.39 -13.61
N GLY A 126 -3.32 -2.44 -12.61
CA GLY A 126 -4.07 -1.27 -12.16
C GLY A 126 -3.16 -0.18 -11.61
N GLY A 127 -2.22 -0.54 -10.73
CA GLY A 127 -1.24 0.38 -10.17
C GLY A 127 -0.30 0.99 -11.22
N GLY A 128 0.19 0.16 -12.14
CA GLY A 128 1.09 0.58 -13.22
C GLY A 128 0.39 1.47 -14.26
N LEU A 129 -0.78 1.05 -14.75
CA LEU A 129 -1.56 1.82 -15.72
C LEU A 129 -2.03 3.15 -15.13
N GLY A 130 -2.50 3.17 -13.88
CA GLY A 130 -2.89 4.40 -13.20
C GLY A 130 -1.73 5.37 -13.01
N ALA A 131 -0.53 4.86 -12.70
CA ALA A 131 0.67 5.69 -12.63
C ALA A 131 1.07 6.26 -14.00
N LEU A 132 1.04 5.44 -15.06
CA LEU A 132 1.35 5.85 -16.42
C LEU A 132 0.36 6.87 -16.98
N LEU A 133 -0.94 6.64 -16.79
CA LEU A 133 -2.00 7.58 -17.20
C LEU A 133 -1.85 8.93 -16.49
N TRP A 134 -1.46 8.91 -15.22
CA TRP A 134 -1.18 10.14 -14.50
C TRP A 134 0.05 10.89 -15.04
N VAL A 135 1.16 10.20 -15.32
CA VAL A 135 2.35 10.83 -15.92
C VAL A 135 1.98 11.49 -17.25
N ARG A 136 1.27 10.76 -18.13
CA ARG A 136 0.81 11.28 -19.42
C ARG A 136 -0.14 12.47 -19.28
N ARG A 137 -1.04 12.46 -18.29
CA ARG A 137 -1.95 13.58 -18.03
C ARG A 137 -1.20 14.82 -17.53
N ASN A 138 -0.21 14.61 -16.66
CA ASN A 138 0.59 15.68 -16.10
C ASN A 138 1.50 16.34 -17.16
N GLU A 139 2.05 15.55 -18.08
CA GLU A 139 2.77 16.04 -19.28
C GLU A 139 1.87 16.90 -20.17
N ARG A 140 0.62 16.47 -20.43
CA ARG A 140 -0.34 17.25 -21.25
C ARG A 140 -0.76 18.58 -20.64
N THR A 141 -0.82 18.69 -19.31
CA THR A 141 -1.12 19.96 -18.63
C THR A 141 0.07 20.90 -18.50
N ARG A 142 1.29 20.44 -18.83
CA ARG A 142 2.51 21.25 -18.83
C ARG A 142 2.92 21.73 -20.23
N ALA A 143 2.32 21.16 -21.28
CA ALA A 143 2.44 21.62 -22.67
C ALA A 143 1.39 22.69 -22.96
#